data_AF-A0A351ELW0-F1
#
_entry.id   AF-A0A351ELW0-F1
#
_cell.length_a   1.000
_cell.length_b   1.000
_cell.length_c   1.000
_cell.angle_alpha   90.00
_cell.angle_beta   90.00
_cell.angle_gamma   90.00
#
_symmetry.space_group_name_H-M   'P 1'
#
loop_
_entity.id
_entity.type
_entity.pdbx_description
1 polymer ?
#
loop_
_entity_poly.entity_id
_entity_poly.type
_entity_poly.pdbx_seq_one_letter_code
_entity_poly.pdbx_strand_id
1 'polypeptide(L)'
;AVAVVVGAIKWHQPSIALTVMAVTSGRAFVLWPQHRLWNARLLPFWYLSLYLLAAVGLWFLIEGLFSSGSRANRNYLPRRQRCALLLSPILIVLAASAFVAVHLGIAPGGSYDSRGSFRWGPFTVSAEDANFVSGWAAWNFGGYESRDGYPRYRSLIATMNQVGKDYGCGRSLWEYDKQELGSYGTPMAPMLLPYWTEGCIASMEGLYFESSATVPFHFLMQSELSLNPSRPMRGLDYRGLDLEAGLRHLQMSGVRYYIAFSEEAKEQAQAHPDVVELLAVSEPWHVYRVAGSELVEGLKYVPNVSTAGNHGVNGWTKPAVAWFTDETRAEIVVTGDGPEDWPRVSITTSPFLGQTKYSDSTLEPLPPVVISEIEESQDGISFSVDRQGVPVLVKTSYFPNWSVSGAEGPYRATPNWMVVIPTEKRVHLEFGATWVEYFGWFLTLSAVGGLVYRSRFERRKISA
;
A
#
# COMPACT_ATOMS: atom_id res chain seq x y z
N ALA A 1 -17.91 -13.53 28.10
CA ALA A 1 -18.42 -14.84 28.61
C ALA A 1 -19.95 -14.88 28.63
N VAL A 2 -20.63 -14.03 29.41
CA VAL A 2 -22.11 -14.06 29.55
C VAL A 2 -22.84 -13.99 28.21
N ALA A 3 -22.49 -13.03 27.35
CA ALA A 3 -23.09 -12.90 26.01
C ALA A 3 -22.98 -14.17 25.16
N VAL A 4 -21.80 -14.79 25.17
CA VAL A 4 -21.51 -15.99 24.39
C VAL A 4 -22.36 -17.16 24.88
N VAL A 5 -22.33 -17.42 26.18
CA VAL A 5 -23.03 -18.58 26.79
C VAL A 5 -24.54 -18.41 26.70
N VAL A 6 -25.07 -17.28 27.18
CA VAL A 6 -26.53 -17.03 27.17
C VAL A 6 -27.03 -16.86 25.74
N GLY A 7 -26.25 -16.23 24.87
CA GLY A 7 -26.60 -16.07 23.45
C GLY A 7 -26.67 -17.39 22.71
N ALA A 8 -25.76 -18.33 22.97
CA ALA A 8 -25.83 -19.67 22.42
C ALA A 8 -27.06 -20.44 22.93
N ILE A 9 -27.32 -20.41 24.24
CA ILE A 9 -28.48 -21.06 24.85
C ILE A 9 -29.80 -20.51 24.28
N LYS A 10 -29.90 -19.19 24.12
CA LYS A 10 -31.10 -18.50 23.61
C LYS A 10 -31.19 -18.45 22.08
N TRP A 11 -30.22 -19.00 21.35
CA TRP A 11 -30.10 -18.83 19.89
C TRP A 11 -30.17 -17.36 19.44
N HIS A 12 -29.56 -16.47 20.22
CA HIS A 12 -29.55 -15.04 19.93
C HIS A 12 -28.57 -14.72 18.80
N GLN A 13 -29.11 -14.57 17.59
CA GLN A 13 -28.34 -14.41 16.34
C GLN A 13 -27.25 -13.33 16.42
N PRO A 14 -27.48 -12.11 16.94
CA PRO A 14 -26.42 -11.11 17.03
C PRO A 14 -25.24 -11.55 17.91
N SER A 15 -25.51 -12.24 19.04
CA SER A 15 -24.45 -12.71 19.93
C SER A 15 -23.61 -13.80 19.26
N ILE A 16 -24.28 -14.73 18.58
CA ILE A 16 -23.62 -15.81 17.85
C ILE A 16 -22.76 -15.23 16.71
N ALA A 17 -23.30 -14.31 15.93
CA ALA A 17 -22.58 -13.66 14.83
C ALA A 17 -21.33 -12.91 15.33
N LEU A 18 -21.45 -12.11 16.40
CA LEU A 18 -20.32 -11.41 17.01
C LEU A 18 -19.28 -12.38 17.60
N THR A 19 -19.74 -13.49 18.19
CA THR A 19 -18.84 -14.53 18.71
C THR A 19 -18.05 -15.17 17.57
N VAL A 20 -18.72 -15.54 16.47
CA VAL A 20 -18.06 -16.10 15.29
C VAL A 20 -17.06 -15.09 14.74
N MET A 21 -17.45 -13.82 14.56
CA MET A 21 -16.57 -12.78 14.04
C MET A 21 -15.35 -12.53 14.93
N ALA A 22 -15.52 -12.50 16.25
CA ALA A 22 -14.41 -12.44 17.19
C ALA A 22 -13.50 -13.66 16.97
N VAL A 23 -14.01 -14.87 17.15
CA VAL A 23 -13.18 -16.09 17.05
C VAL A 23 -12.46 -16.19 15.69
N THR A 24 -13.12 -15.90 14.58
CA THR A 24 -12.49 -15.95 13.25
C THR A 24 -11.42 -14.88 13.09
N SER A 25 -11.70 -13.62 13.44
CA SER A 25 -10.71 -12.54 13.34
C SER A 25 -9.49 -12.76 14.24
N GLY A 26 -9.68 -13.22 15.47
CA GLY A 26 -8.59 -13.51 16.40
C GLY A 26 -7.74 -14.71 15.95
N ARG A 27 -8.38 -15.78 15.47
CA ARG A 27 -7.63 -16.92 14.90
C ARG A 27 -6.90 -16.51 13.64
N ALA A 28 -7.52 -15.73 12.77
CA ALA A 28 -6.87 -15.24 11.56
C ALA A 28 -5.69 -14.31 11.90
N PHE A 29 -5.78 -13.47 12.93
CA PHE A 29 -4.64 -12.67 13.39
C PHE A 29 -3.43 -13.54 13.80
N VAL A 30 -3.67 -14.62 14.55
CA VAL A 30 -2.61 -15.51 15.06
C VAL A 30 -2.05 -16.42 13.98
N LEU A 31 -2.90 -16.96 13.11
CA LEU A 31 -2.53 -18.01 12.16
C LEU A 31 -2.09 -17.46 10.80
N TRP A 32 -2.55 -16.27 10.40
CA TRP A 32 -2.26 -15.75 9.07
C TRP A 32 -0.86 -15.13 9.02
N PRO A 33 -0.01 -15.52 8.06
CA PRO A 33 1.34 -14.99 7.96
C PRO A 33 1.35 -13.48 7.68
N GLN A 34 2.07 -12.71 8.49
CA GLN A 34 2.15 -11.24 8.39
C GLN A 34 2.65 -10.75 7.02
N HIS A 35 3.43 -11.56 6.30
CA HIS A 35 3.98 -11.23 4.99
C HIS A 35 2.97 -11.37 3.83
N ARG A 36 1.80 -11.98 4.05
CA ARG A 36 0.73 -12.10 3.05
C ARG A 36 -0.41 -11.11 3.27
N LEU A 37 -0.68 -10.83 4.54
CA LEU A 37 -1.67 -9.86 4.99
C LEU A 37 -1.07 -9.20 6.22
N TRP A 38 -1.11 -7.87 6.30
CA TRP A 38 -0.84 -7.19 7.55
C TRP A 38 -1.95 -7.57 8.56
N ASN A 39 -1.73 -8.67 9.26
CA ASN A 39 -2.71 -9.37 10.10
C ASN A 39 -3.31 -8.47 11.19
N ALA A 40 -2.60 -7.46 11.66
CA ALA A 40 -3.11 -6.44 12.58
C ALA A 40 -4.39 -5.74 12.08
N ARG A 41 -4.64 -5.70 10.77
CA ARG A 41 -5.90 -5.19 10.17
C ARG A 41 -7.15 -5.98 10.59
N LEU A 42 -6.97 -7.17 11.17
CA LEU A 42 -8.05 -8.01 11.69
C LEU A 42 -8.43 -7.66 13.14
N LEU A 43 -7.54 -7.00 13.88
CA LEU A 43 -7.76 -6.64 15.28
C LEU A 43 -8.95 -5.69 15.51
N PRO A 44 -9.24 -4.70 14.64
CA PRO A 44 -10.44 -3.88 14.79
C PRO A 44 -11.73 -4.70 14.89
N PHE A 45 -11.87 -5.75 14.07
CA PHE A 45 -13.05 -6.64 14.11
C PHE A 45 -13.11 -7.44 15.41
N TRP A 46 -11.96 -7.90 15.91
CA TRP A 46 -11.86 -8.57 17.20
C TRP A 46 -12.31 -7.65 18.34
N TYR A 47 -11.70 -6.46 18.46
CA TYR A 47 -12.01 -5.52 19.54
C TYR A 47 -13.46 -5.04 19.49
N LEU A 48 -13.96 -4.65 18.30
CA LEU A 48 -15.35 -4.23 18.12
C LEU A 48 -16.32 -5.34 18.54
N SER A 49 -16.06 -6.58 18.11
CA SER A 49 -16.92 -7.71 18.48
C SER A 49 -16.90 -7.97 19.99
N LEU A 50 -15.75 -7.86 20.65
CA LEU A 50 -15.65 -8.01 22.10
C LEU A 50 -16.42 -6.92 22.85
N TYR A 51 -16.33 -5.65 22.41
CA TYR A 51 -17.09 -4.56 23.04
C TYR A 51 -18.59 -4.74 22.86
N LEU A 52 -19.04 -5.12 21.67
CA LEU A 52 -20.46 -5.40 21.41
C LEU A 52 -20.95 -6.64 22.20
N LEU A 53 -20.13 -7.68 22.32
CA LEU A 53 -20.44 -8.83 23.17
C LEU A 53 -20.49 -8.44 24.66
N ALA A 54 -19.64 -7.53 25.13
CA ALA A 54 -19.72 -7.02 26.49
C ALA A 54 -21.06 -6.30 26.73
N ALA A 55 -21.50 -5.47 25.78
CA ALA A 55 -22.79 -4.79 25.83
C ALA A 55 -23.98 -5.77 25.81
N VAL A 56 -23.96 -6.77 24.94
CA VAL A 56 -24.98 -7.85 24.91
C VAL A 56 -24.97 -8.65 26.22
N GLY A 57 -23.80 -8.86 26.81
CA GLY A 57 -23.65 -9.57 28.08
C GLY A 57 -24.29 -8.80 29.22
N LEU A 58 -24.06 -7.48 29.27
CA LEU A 58 -24.71 -6.60 30.22
C LEU A 58 -26.23 -6.59 30.05
N TRP A 59 -26.70 -6.56 28.80
CA TRP A 59 -28.14 -6.69 28.50
C TRP A 59 -28.74 -7.98 29.06
N PHE A 60 -28.10 -9.13 28.84
CA PHE A 60 -28.60 -10.40 29.38
C PHE A 60 -28.56 -10.46 30.91
N LEU A 61 -27.58 -9.83 31.56
CA LEU A 61 -27.54 -9.73 33.02
C LEU A 61 -28.71 -8.90 33.55
N ILE A 62 -28.98 -7.76 32.93
CA ILE A 62 -30.13 -6.90 33.24
C ILE A 62 -31.42 -7.67 33.06
N GLU A 63 -31.62 -8.29 31.90
CA GLU A 63 -32.79 -9.12 31.60
C GLU A 63 -32.96 -10.24 32.63
N GLY A 64 -31.89 -10.92 33.02
CA GLY A 64 -31.88 -11.96 34.05
C GLY A 64 -32.30 -11.45 35.44
N LEU A 65 -31.78 -10.31 35.86
CA LEU A 65 -32.11 -9.68 37.15
C LEU A 65 -33.58 -9.25 37.22
N PHE A 66 -34.14 -8.74 36.12
CA PHE A 66 -35.53 -8.29 36.07
C PHE A 66 -36.53 -9.44 35.82
N SER A 67 -36.11 -10.55 35.21
CA SER A 67 -36.96 -11.72 34.97
C SER A 67 -37.06 -12.69 36.16
N SER A 68 -36.05 -12.73 37.04
CA SER A 68 -36.06 -13.61 38.23
C SER A 68 -37.11 -13.19 39.29
N GLY A 69 -37.55 -11.93 39.29
CA GLY A 69 -38.53 -11.40 40.23
C GLY A 69 -40.01 -11.60 39.87
N SER A 70 -40.35 -12.20 38.72
CA SER A 70 -41.73 -12.24 38.21
C SER A 70 -42.16 -13.62 37.69
N ARG A 71 -42.08 -14.64 38.56
CA ARG A 71 -42.92 -15.84 38.43
C ARG A 71 -44.31 -15.69 39.05
N ALA A 72 -44.57 -14.59 39.77
CA ALA A 72 -45.88 -14.28 40.31
C ALA A 72 -46.51 -13.09 39.56
N ASN A 73 -47.52 -13.38 38.77
CA ASN A 73 -48.51 -12.47 38.16
C ASN A 73 -48.03 -11.51 37.05
N ARG A 74 -48.37 -11.87 35.80
CA ARG A 74 -47.96 -11.22 34.54
C ARG A 74 -48.60 -9.84 34.27
N ASN A 75 -49.56 -9.40 35.10
CA ASN A 75 -50.40 -8.23 34.80
C ASN A 75 -50.05 -6.95 35.59
N TYR A 76 -49.13 -6.99 36.56
CA TYR A 76 -48.73 -5.78 37.30
C TYR A 76 -47.23 -5.81 37.62
N LEU A 77 -46.40 -5.30 36.70
CA LEU A 77 -45.04 -4.91 37.03
C LEU A 77 -45.10 -3.68 37.97
N PRO A 78 -44.59 -3.75 39.21
CA PRO A 78 -44.57 -2.60 40.11
C PRO A 78 -43.90 -1.38 39.45
N ARG A 79 -44.42 -0.17 39.71
CA ARG A 79 -43.93 1.11 39.15
C ARG A 79 -42.41 1.24 39.18
N ARG A 80 -41.77 0.73 40.24
CA ARG A 80 -40.32 0.70 40.43
C ARG A 80 -39.57 -0.13 39.37
N GLN A 81 -40.10 -1.28 38.96
CA GLN A 81 -39.50 -2.14 37.92
C GLN A 81 -39.69 -1.55 36.52
N ARG A 82 -40.85 -0.94 36.23
CA ARG A 82 -41.08 -0.20 34.97
C ARG A 82 -40.13 0.98 34.84
N CYS A 83 -39.95 1.77 35.90
CA CYS A 83 -38.98 2.86 35.92
C CYS A 83 -37.54 2.34 35.76
N ALA A 84 -37.18 1.23 36.40
CA ALA A 84 -35.83 0.66 36.27
C ALA A 84 -35.52 0.15 34.85
N LEU A 85 -36.48 -0.49 34.17
CA LEU A 85 -36.35 -0.92 32.78
C LEU A 85 -36.29 0.26 31.78
N LEU A 86 -36.93 1.39 32.10
CA LEU A 86 -36.88 2.60 31.27
C LEU A 86 -35.64 3.45 31.52
N LEU A 87 -35.11 3.47 32.75
CA LEU A 87 -33.94 4.26 33.13
C LEU A 87 -32.62 3.53 32.88
N SER A 88 -32.61 2.19 32.86
CA SER A 88 -31.38 1.42 32.63
C SER A 88 -30.70 1.71 31.29
N PRO A 89 -31.39 1.83 30.14
CA PRO A 89 -30.73 2.16 28.87
C PRO A 89 -30.11 3.55 28.91
N ILE A 90 -30.79 4.52 29.54
CA ILE A 90 -30.30 5.89 29.69
C ILE A 90 -29.03 5.91 30.56
N LEU A 91 -29.04 5.23 31.71
CA LEU A 91 -27.87 5.14 32.58
C LEU A 91 -26.70 4.41 31.91
N ILE A 92 -26.97 3.37 31.13
CA ILE A 92 -25.93 2.65 30.35
C ILE A 92 -25.34 3.56 29.29
N VAL A 93 -26.17 4.29 28.54
CA VAL A 93 -25.70 5.24 27.52
C VAL A 93 -24.89 6.37 28.16
N LEU A 94 -25.34 6.91 29.29
CA LEU A 94 -24.59 7.94 30.03
C LEU A 94 -23.26 7.39 30.57
N ALA A 95 -23.25 6.19 31.15
CA ALA A 95 -22.03 5.55 31.65
C ALA A 95 -21.06 5.23 30.51
N ALA A 96 -21.55 4.73 29.38
CA ALA A 96 -20.75 4.46 28.19
C ALA A 96 -20.20 5.77 27.60
N SER A 97 -21.03 6.82 27.51
CA SER A 97 -20.61 8.14 27.01
C SER A 97 -19.58 8.78 27.93
N ALA A 98 -19.74 8.68 29.25
CA ALA A 98 -18.76 9.16 30.22
C ALA A 98 -17.45 8.36 30.13
N PHE A 99 -17.54 7.03 30.05
CA PHE A 99 -16.37 6.17 29.86
C PHE A 99 -15.59 6.55 28.60
N VAL A 100 -16.28 6.70 27.47
CA VAL A 100 -15.68 7.14 26.21
C VAL A 100 -15.10 8.53 26.34
N ALA A 101 -15.84 9.51 26.87
CA ALA A 101 -15.37 10.89 27.03
C ALA A 101 -14.11 11.00 27.91
N VAL A 102 -14.00 10.20 28.97
CA VAL A 102 -12.81 10.13 29.83
C VAL A 102 -11.60 9.59 29.07
N HIS A 103 -11.75 8.49 28.33
CA HIS A 103 -10.66 7.92 27.53
C HIS A 103 -10.30 8.77 26.30
N LEU A 104 -11.24 9.60 25.83
CA LEU A 104 -11.02 10.60 24.80
C LEU A 104 -10.36 11.89 25.33
N GLY A 105 -10.29 12.08 26.65
CA GLY A 105 -9.74 13.31 27.25
C GLY A 105 -10.64 14.54 27.14
N ILE A 106 -11.95 14.36 26.91
CA ILE A 106 -12.92 15.44 26.68
C ILE A 106 -14.06 15.48 27.72
N ALA A 107 -13.93 14.72 28.80
CA ALA A 107 -14.96 14.66 29.84
C ALA A 107 -15.13 16.05 30.52
N PRO A 108 -16.37 16.54 30.69
CA PRO A 108 -16.62 17.83 31.35
C PRO A 108 -16.02 17.90 32.75
N GLY A 109 -15.33 19.00 33.06
CA GLY A 109 -14.65 19.20 34.34
C GLY A 109 -13.34 18.42 34.50
N GLY A 110 -12.84 17.79 33.43
CA GLY A 110 -11.52 17.18 33.42
C GLY A 110 -10.38 18.18 33.19
N SER A 111 -9.17 17.79 33.56
CA SER A 111 -7.96 18.62 33.43
C SER A 111 -6.75 17.77 33.05
N TYR A 112 -5.82 18.35 32.29
CA TYR A 112 -4.53 17.73 31.98
C TYR A 112 -3.47 18.10 33.02
N ASP A 113 -2.64 17.14 33.42
CA ASP A 113 -1.46 17.41 34.24
C ASP A 113 -0.22 17.76 33.38
N SER A 114 0.87 18.14 34.04
CA SER A 114 2.16 18.48 33.38
C SER A 114 2.77 17.34 32.55
N ARG A 115 2.34 16.09 32.76
CA ARG A 115 2.79 14.91 31.99
C ARG A 115 1.82 14.56 30.86
N GLY A 116 0.79 15.39 30.63
CA GLY A 116 -0.22 15.16 29.61
C GLY A 116 -1.29 14.13 29.98
N SER A 117 -1.33 13.65 31.23
CA SER A 117 -2.36 12.69 31.66
C SER A 117 -3.68 13.41 31.91
N PHE A 118 -4.78 12.84 31.43
CA PHE A 118 -6.12 13.39 31.63
C PHE A 118 -6.71 12.91 32.95
N ARG A 119 -7.14 13.86 33.80
CA ARG A 119 -7.76 13.58 35.10
C ARG A 119 -9.23 13.95 35.09
N TRP A 120 -10.07 13.03 35.57
CA TRP A 120 -11.50 13.26 35.78
C TRP A 120 -11.91 12.66 37.13
N GLY A 121 -11.88 13.49 38.19
CA GLY A 121 -12.12 13.03 39.56
C GLY A 121 -11.10 11.96 40.01
N PRO A 122 -11.53 10.75 40.42
CA PRO A 122 -10.63 9.66 40.82
C PRO A 122 -10.00 8.91 39.64
N PHE A 123 -10.46 9.17 38.41
CA PHE A 123 -9.97 8.49 37.21
C PHE A 123 -8.81 9.28 36.58
N THR A 124 -7.74 8.58 36.22
CA THR A 124 -6.59 9.14 35.50
C THR A 124 -6.32 8.26 34.29
N VAL A 125 -6.25 8.88 33.11
CA VAL A 125 -5.84 8.24 31.86
C VAL A 125 -4.46 8.78 31.53
N SER A 126 -3.47 7.89 31.43
CA SER A 126 -2.10 8.29 31.10
C SER A 126 -2.03 8.89 29.70
N ALA A 127 -1.01 9.71 29.42
CA ALA A 127 -0.80 10.24 28.06
C ALA A 127 -0.57 9.11 27.02
N GLU A 128 -0.03 7.97 27.44
CA GLU A 128 0.20 6.79 26.57
C GLU A 128 -1.10 6.02 26.29
N ASP A 129 -2.03 6.02 27.24
CA ASP A 129 -3.36 5.40 27.13
C ASP A 129 -4.42 6.35 26.55
N ALA A 130 -4.10 7.64 26.47
CA ALA A 130 -5.00 8.67 25.96
C ALA A 130 -5.22 8.49 24.46
N ASN A 131 -6.46 8.70 24.03
CA ASN A 131 -6.80 8.58 22.63
C ASN A 131 -6.06 9.63 21.76
N PHE A 132 -5.07 9.19 20.99
CA PHE A 132 -4.35 10.05 20.03
C PHE A 132 -5.17 10.38 18.77
N VAL A 133 -6.34 9.75 18.56
CA VAL A 133 -7.12 9.91 17.32
C VAL A 133 -7.58 11.34 17.09
N SER A 134 -7.86 12.13 18.13
CA SER A 134 -8.26 13.54 17.94
C SER A 134 -7.11 14.39 17.39
N GLY A 135 -5.90 14.26 17.95
CA GLY A 135 -4.70 14.92 17.45
C GLY A 135 -4.29 14.40 16.07
N TRP A 136 -4.35 13.09 15.86
CA TRP A 136 -4.13 12.47 14.56
C TRP A 136 -5.14 12.98 13.51
N ALA A 137 -6.42 13.10 13.86
CA ALA A 137 -7.45 13.60 12.96
C ALA A 137 -7.24 15.08 12.66
N ALA A 138 -7.01 15.91 13.68
CA ALA A 138 -6.71 17.33 13.49
C ALA A 138 -5.47 17.55 12.61
N TRP A 139 -4.44 16.71 12.77
CA TRP A 139 -3.29 16.67 11.88
C TRP A 139 -3.75 16.31 10.45
N ASN A 140 -4.26 15.10 10.22
CA ASN A 140 -4.53 14.61 8.86
C ASN A 140 -5.62 15.38 8.10
N PHE A 141 -6.63 15.92 8.80
CA PHE A 141 -7.74 16.66 8.19
C PHE A 141 -7.55 18.19 8.17
N GLY A 142 -6.46 18.72 8.73
CA GLY A 142 -6.15 20.16 8.69
C GLY A 142 -5.77 20.69 7.31
N GLY A 143 -5.50 19.79 6.34
CA GLY A 143 -5.04 20.15 4.99
C GLY A 143 -3.55 20.50 4.94
N TYR A 144 -3.01 20.57 3.72
CA TYR A 144 -1.60 20.92 3.48
C TYR A 144 -1.33 22.37 3.85
N GLU A 145 -2.27 23.27 3.60
CA GLU A 145 -2.22 24.72 3.84
C GLU A 145 -2.00 25.10 5.31
N SER A 146 -2.40 24.20 6.23
CA SER A 146 -2.25 24.42 7.68
C SER A 146 -0.83 24.13 8.18
N ARG A 147 0.08 23.68 7.31
CA ARG A 147 1.40 23.20 7.69
C ARG A 147 2.46 24.27 7.49
N ASP A 148 3.40 24.35 8.42
CA ASP A 148 4.53 25.27 8.32
C ASP A 148 5.38 25.03 7.06
N GLY A 149 5.48 23.77 6.62
CA GLY A 149 6.20 23.39 5.40
C GLY A 149 5.42 23.65 4.09
N TYR A 150 4.15 24.10 4.16
CA TYR A 150 3.30 24.27 2.97
C TYR A 150 3.89 25.17 1.88
N PRO A 151 4.48 26.35 2.20
CA PRO A 151 5.03 27.21 1.17
C PRO A 151 6.15 26.52 0.37
N ARG A 152 6.99 25.70 1.04
CA ARG A 152 8.04 24.92 0.40
C ARG A 152 7.46 23.82 -0.49
N TYR A 153 6.50 23.06 0.02
CA TYR A 153 5.79 22.04 -0.76
C TYR A 153 5.14 22.62 -2.01
N ARG A 154 4.39 23.73 -1.85
CA ARG A 154 3.72 24.42 -2.97
C ARG A 154 4.72 24.91 -4.02
N SER A 155 5.87 25.44 -3.58
CA SER A 155 6.95 25.86 -4.48
C SER A 155 7.55 24.69 -5.25
N LEU A 156 7.81 23.55 -4.59
CA LEU A 156 8.30 22.34 -5.23
C LEU A 156 7.30 21.83 -6.29
N ILE A 157 6.02 21.76 -5.95
CA ILE A 157 4.97 21.34 -6.89
C ILE A 157 4.91 22.26 -8.12
N ALA A 158 4.93 23.58 -7.92
CA ALA A 158 4.94 24.54 -9.02
C ALA A 158 6.18 24.38 -9.91
N THR A 159 7.34 24.15 -9.29
CA THR A 159 8.62 23.89 -9.98
C THR A 159 8.55 22.63 -10.80
N MET A 160 8.06 21.52 -10.24
CA MET A 160 7.93 20.25 -10.97
C MET A 160 6.92 20.34 -12.12
N ASN A 161 5.83 21.10 -11.95
CA ASN A 161 4.90 21.37 -13.05
C ASN A 161 5.58 22.13 -14.19
N GLN A 162 6.44 23.11 -13.88
CA GLN A 162 7.21 23.83 -14.89
C GLN A 162 8.27 22.94 -15.54
N VAL A 163 8.98 22.12 -14.76
CA VAL A 163 9.94 21.13 -15.27
C VAL A 163 9.27 20.16 -16.25
N GLY A 164 8.06 19.67 -15.94
CA GLY A 164 7.29 18.82 -16.84
C GLY A 164 6.96 19.49 -18.18
N LYS A 165 6.67 20.79 -18.17
CA LYS A 165 6.38 21.57 -19.39
C LYS A 165 7.63 21.85 -20.23
N ASP A 166 8.74 22.18 -19.57
CA ASP A 166 9.97 22.61 -20.26
C ASP A 166 10.82 21.44 -20.72
N TYR A 167 10.85 20.35 -19.94
CA TYR A 167 11.75 19.21 -20.16
C TYR A 167 11.00 17.90 -20.43
N GLY A 168 9.67 17.89 -20.34
CA GLY A 168 8.80 16.75 -20.66
C GLY A 168 8.40 15.89 -19.46
N CYS A 169 7.46 14.97 -19.68
CA CYS A 169 6.91 14.12 -18.63
C CYS A 169 7.85 12.98 -18.22
N GLY A 170 7.66 12.44 -17.03
CA GLY A 170 8.46 11.33 -16.53
C GLY A 170 8.29 11.04 -15.05
N ARG A 171 8.80 9.89 -14.61
CA ARG A 171 8.78 9.50 -13.20
C ARG A 171 9.82 10.28 -12.39
N SER A 172 9.45 10.60 -11.16
CA SER A 172 10.31 11.24 -10.18
C SER A 172 10.53 10.33 -8.96
N LEU A 173 11.72 10.43 -8.38
CA LEU A 173 12.02 9.93 -7.05
C LEU A 173 12.75 11.03 -6.28
N TRP A 174 12.36 11.22 -5.03
CA TRP A 174 12.91 12.26 -4.16
C TRP A 174 13.71 11.65 -3.02
N GLU A 175 14.64 12.43 -2.50
CA GLU A 175 15.33 12.15 -1.25
C GLU A 175 14.33 12.09 -0.09
N TYR A 176 14.45 11.06 0.75
CA TYR A 176 13.64 10.87 1.93
C TYR A 176 14.31 11.40 3.19
N ASP A 177 13.55 12.19 3.95
CA ASP A 177 13.79 12.44 5.37
C ASP A 177 12.45 12.61 6.10
N LYS A 178 12.32 11.95 7.25
CA LYS A 178 11.07 11.93 8.02
C LYS A 178 10.66 13.32 8.51
N GLN A 179 11.61 14.18 8.86
CA GLN A 179 11.34 15.51 9.41
C GLN A 179 11.02 16.49 8.28
N GLU A 180 11.84 16.55 7.22
CA GLU A 180 11.61 17.50 6.12
C GLU A 180 10.28 17.18 5.42
N LEU A 181 10.07 15.93 4.98
CA LEU A 181 8.82 15.55 4.33
C LEU A 181 7.64 15.56 5.32
N GLY A 182 7.87 15.20 6.58
CA GLY A 182 6.86 15.25 7.63
C GLY A 182 6.34 16.67 7.91
N SER A 183 7.15 17.70 7.65
CA SER A 183 6.74 19.11 7.77
C SER A 183 5.63 19.51 6.81
N TYR A 184 5.41 18.72 5.74
CA TYR A 184 4.30 18.89 4.80
C TYR A 184 3.02 18.20 5.29
N GLY A 185 3.00 17.65 6.51
CA GLY A 185 1.87 16.93 7.08
C GLY A 185 1.91 15.42 6.85
N THR A 186 2.68 14.94 5.86
CA THR A 186 2.92 13.51 5.63
C THR A 186 4.21 13.32 4.83
N PRO A 187 5.04 12.31 5.15
CA PRO A 187 6.23 12.01 4.36
C PRO A 187 5.89 11.60 2.91
N MET A 188 4.63 11.29 2.63
CA MET A 188 4.13 10.88 1.33
C MET A 188 3.62 12.04 0.46
N ALA A 189 3.77 13.30 0.90
CA ALA A 189 3.20 14.46 0.20
C ALA A 189 3.64 14.58 -1.28
N PRO A 190 4.90 14.24 -1.66
CA PRO A 190 5.31 14.26 -3.07
C PRO A 190 4.65 13.18 -3.95
N MET A 191 4.03 12.15 -3.38
CA MET A 191 3.25 11.17 -4.17
C MET A 191 2.07 11.80 -4.93
N LEU A 192 1.66 13.02 -4.56
CA LEU A 192 0.63 13.79 -5.26
C LEU A 192 1.15 14.60 -6.45
N LEU A 193 2.44 14.54 -6.77
CA LEU A 193 2.98 15.15 -8.00
C LEU A 193 2.16 14.83 -9.25
N PRO A 194 1.69 13.58 -9.49
CA PRO A 194 0.85 13.28 -10.66
C PRO A 194 -0.47 14.05 -10.64
N TYR A 195 -1.08 14.24 -9.47
CA TYR A 195 -2.32 15.00 -9.34
C TYR A 195 -2.12 16.48 -9.70
N TRP A 196 -1.04 17.09 -9.20
CA TRP A 196 -0.78 18.51 -9.41
C TRP A 196 -0.20 18.87 -10.78
N THR A 197 0.33 17.87 -11.49
CA THR A 197 0.96 18.04 -12.81
C THR A 197 0.17 17.39 -13.93
N GLU A 198 -1.12 17.12 -13.70
CA GLU A 198 -2.04 16.52 -14.70
C GLU A 198 -1.52 15.19 -15.28
N GLY A 199 -0.84 14.40 -14.45
CA GLY A 199 -0.24 13.12 -14.81
C GLY A 199 1.15 13.22 -15.45
N CYS A 200 1.68 14.41 -15.73
CA CYS A 200 2.95 14.56 -16.43
C CYS A 200 4.17 14.15 -15.57
N ILE A 201 4.24 14.60 -14.31
CA ILE A 201 5.28 14.16 -13.38
C ILE A 201 4.72 13.00 -12.55
N ALA A 202 5.10 11.80 -12.95
CA ALA A 202 4.76 10.59 -12.22
C ALA A 202 5.63 10.46 -10.95
N SER A 203 5.18 9.66 -9.99
CA SER A 203 5.94 9.30 -8.80
C SER A 203 6.40 7.84 -8.90
N MET A 204 7.66 7.57 -8.58
CA MET A 204 8.16 6.20 -8.42
C MET A 204 7.46 5.49 -7.23
N GLU A 205 7.01 6.25 -6.23
CA GLU A 205 6.20 5.76 -5.12
C GLU A 205 4.71 6.03 -5.38
N GLY A 206 3.91 4.99 -5.61
CA GLY A 206 2.47 5.12 -5.89
C GLY A 206 1.59 4.80 -4.67
N LEU A 207 0.35 5.30 -4.64
CA LEU A 207 -0.59 5.13 -3.51
C LEU A 207 -0.76 3.66 -3.05
N TYR A 208 -0.69 2.71 -3.97
CA TYR A 208 -0.83 1.27 -3.70
C TYR A 208 0.51 0.54 -3.64
N PHE A 209 1.59 1.22 -3.24
CA PHE A 209 2.92 0.60 -3.19
C PHE A 209 2.89 -0.71 -2.39
N GLU A 210 2.18 -0.80 -1.25
CA GLU A 210 2.04 -2.07 -0.49
C GLU A 210 1.55 -3.29 -1.30
N SER A 211 0.87 -3.08 -2.43
CA SER A 211 0.37 -4.14 -3.32
C SER A 211 1.23 -4.36 -4.57
N SER A 212 2.22 -3.49 -4.83
CA SER A 212 3.13 -3.64 -5.96
C SER A 212 4.32 -4.53 -5.62
N ALA A 213 4.59 -5.51 -6.47
CA ALA A 213 5.78 -6.35 -6.34
C ALA A 213 7.10 -5.62 -6.67
N THR A 214 7.05 -4.35 -7.09
CA THR A 214 8.24 -3.52 -7.32
C THR A 214 8.71 -2.76 -6.06
N VAL A 215 7.94 -2.78 -4.97
CA VAL A 215 8.27 -1.98 -3.78
C VAL A 215 9.57 -2.29 -3.07
N PRO A 216 10.05 -3.56 -2.98
CA PRO A 216 11.38 -3.80 -2.43
C PRO A 216 12.47 -2.97 -3.11
N PHE A 217 12.39 -2.85 -4.44
CA PHE A 217 13.37 -2.15 -5.26
C PHE A 217 13.25 -0.63 -5.13
N HIS A 218 12.03 -0.12 -4.95
CA HIS A 218 11.82 1.29 -4.59
C HIS A 218 12.55 1.64 -3.27
N PHE A 219 12.40 0.83 -2.22
CA PHE A 219 13.04 1.14 -0.94
C PHE A 219 14.56 0.92 -0.97
N LEU A 220 15.09 0.03 -1.82
CA LEU A 220 16.53 -0.05 -2.07
C LEU A 220 17.04 1.26 -2.70
N MET A 221 16.41 1.72 -3.78
CA MET A 221 16.75 3.00 -4.43
C MET A 221 16.61 4.20 -3.50
N GLN A 222 15.48 4.31 -2.78
CA GLN A 222 15.27 5.41 -1.84
C GLN A 222 16.38 5.43 -0.77
N SER A 223 16.86 4.25 -0.35
CA SER A 223 17.93 4.13 0.63
C SER A 223 19.29 4.60 0.11
N GLU A 224 19.58 4.38 -1.17
CA GLU A 224 20.80 4.84 -1.85
C GLU A 224 20.75 6.33 -2.19
N LEU A 225 19.56 6.89 -2.36
CA LEU A 225 19.34 8.29 -2.78
C LEU A 225 19.05 9.24 -1.63
N SER A 226 19.13 8.78 -0.38
CA SER A 226 18.80 9.61 0.78
C SER A 226 19.78 9.47 1.93
N LEU A 227 20.09 10.59 2.58
CA LEU A 227 20.91 10.60 3.79
C LEU A 227 20.21 9.90 4.97
N ASN A 228 18.91 10.15 5.14
CA ASN A 228 18.10 9.63 6.25
C ASN A 228 16.91 8.79 5.77
N PRO A 229 17.14 7.65 5.08
CA PRO A 229 16.11 6.95 4.32
C PRO A 229 15.06 6.22 5.18
N SER A 230 13.90 5.94 4.59
CA SER A 230 12.93 4.99 5.13
C SER A 230 13.35 3.56 4.78
N ARG A 231 13.28 2.64 5.76
CA ARG A 231 13.62 1.22 5.58
C ARG A 231 12.54 0.30 6.15
N PRO A 232 11.29 0.39 5.64
CA PRO A 232 10.14 -0.26 6.29
C PRO A 232 10.06 -1.77 6.00
N MET A 233 10.63 -2.24 4.89
CA MET A 233 10.63 -3.67 4.56
C MET A 233 11.77 -4.39 5.26
N ARG A 234 11.45 -5.47 5.98
CA ARG A 234 12.44 -6.33 6.63
C ARG A 234 13.13 -7.24 5.62
N GLY A 235 14.41 -7.51 5.84
CA GLY A 235 15.17 -8.51 5.08
C GLY A 235 15.68 -8.04 3.71
N LEU A 236 15.70 -6.72 3.47
CA LEU A 236 16.41 -6.12 2.34
C LEU A 236 17.78 -5.64 2.79
N ASP A 237 18.75 -5.71 1.87
CA ASP A 237 20.12 -5.25 2.10
C ASP A 237 20.23 -3.76 1.76
N TYR A 238 19.83 -2.91 2.71
CA TYR A 238 19.82 -1.46 2.50
C TYR A 238 21.23 -0.87 2.60
N ARG A 239 21.58 -0.04 1.62
CA ARG A 239 22.77 0.82 1.66
C ARG A 239 22.43 2.20 2.22
N GLY A 240 23.43 2.94 2.70
CA GLY A 240 23.26 4.37 3.00
C GLY A 240 23.23 5.19 1.71
N LEU A 241 23.34 6.52 1.84
CA LEU A 241 23.52 7.41 0.70
C LEU A 241 24.74 6.98 -0.13
N ASP A 242 24.46 6.52 -1.35
CA ASP A 242 25.38 6.06 -2.39
C ASP A 242 24.76 6.45 -3.72
N LEU A 243 24.98 7.71 -4.11
CA LEU A 243 24.29 8.27 -5.27
C LEU A 243 24.73 7.59 -6.56
N GLU A 244 25.97 7.10 -6.65
CA GLU A 244 26.45 6.38 -7.84
C GLU A 244 25.60 5.12 -8.10
N ALA A 245 25.38 4.30 -7.06
CA ALA A 245 24.48 3.15 -7.14
C ALA A 245 23.02 3.58 -7.38
N GLY A 246 22.58 4.63 -6.67
CA GLY A 246 21.23 5.17 -6.82
C GLY A 246 20.93 5.63 -8.26
N LEU A 247 21.84 6.37 -8.90
CA LEU A 247 21.68 6.84 -10.29
C LEU A 247 21.59 5.68 -11.27
N ARG A 248 22.42 4.64 -11.12
CA ARG A 248 22.31 3.41 -11.91
C ARG A 248 20.93 2.78 -11.78
N HIS A 249 20.40 2.69 -10.56
CA HIS A 249 19.08 2.12 -10.35
C HIS A 249 17.93 3.03 -10.81
N LEU A 250 18.10 4.35 -10.78
CA LEU A 250 17.16 5.29 -11.40
C LEU A 250 17.09 5.09 -12.92
N GLN A 251 18.24 4.95 -13.60
CA GLN A 251 18.31 4.64 -15.04
C GLN A 251 17.67 3.29 -15.35
N MET A 252 18.06 2.26 -14.61
CA MET A 252 17.52 0.91 -14.74
C MET A 252 16.01 0.88 -14.53
N SER A 253 15.51 1.66 -13.58
CA SER A 253 14.08 1.74 -13.25
C SER A 253 13.31 2.75 -14.07
N GLY A 254 13.94 3.48 -14.98
CA GLY A 254 13.32 4.47 -15.86
C GLY A 254 12.73 5.66 -15.10
N VAL A 255 13.45 6.13 -14.08
CA VAL A 255 13.11 7.32 -13.28
C VAL A 255 13.87 8.51 -13.83
N ARG A 256 13.12 9.48 -14.37
CA ARG A 256 13.66 10.60 -15.13
C ARG A 256 14.12 11.77 -14.27
N TYR A 257 13.48 11.96 -13.12
CA TYR A 257 13.74 13.10 -12.25
C TYR A 257 14.18 12.64 -10.85
N TYR A 258 15.34 13.10 -10.43
CA TYR A 258 15.81 12.97 -9.04
C TYR A 258 15.67 14.31 -8.33
N ILE A 259 15.11 14.31 -7.12
CA ILE A 259 14.84 15.53 -6.36
C ILE A 259 15.55 15.42 -5.00
N ALA A 260 16.63 16.18 -4.79
CA ALA A 260 17.45 16.11 -3.59
C ALA A 260 17.38 17.39 -2.77
N PHE A 261 17.64 17.33 -1.47
CA PHE A 261 17.69 18.53 -0.63
C PHE A 261 18.85 18.56 0.37
N SER A 262 19.41 17.43 0.78
CA SER A 262 20.61 17.42 1.64
C SER A 262 21.84 17.90 0.85
N GLU A 263 22.77 18.54 1.54
CA GLU A 263 24.00 19.01 0.91
C GLU A 263 24.84 17.83 0.44
N GLU A 264 24.88 16.74 1.19
CA GLU A 264 25.59 15.51 0.82
C GLU A 264 25.06 14.88 -0.47
N ALA A 265 23.74 14.82 -0.66
CA ALA A 265 23.16 14.30 -1.89
C ALA A 265 23.38 15.25 -3.07
N LYS A 266 23.31 16.57 -2.85
CA LYS A 266 23.62 17.59 -3.86
C LYS A 266 25.08 17.55 -4.30
N GLU A 267 26.01 17.40 -3.37
CA GLU A 267 27.45 17.29 -3.66
C GLU A 267 27.75 16.03 -4.48
N GLN A 268 27.17 14.88 -4.11
CA GLN A 268 27.32 13.67 -4.92
C GLN A 268 26.71 13.85 -6.31
N ALA A 269 25.56 14.54 -6.45
CA ALA A 269 24.95 14.76 -7.75
C ALA A 269 25.85 15.63 -8.65
N GLN A 270 26.47 16.66 -8.09
CA GLN A 270 27.43 17.52 -8.80
C GLN A 270 28.69 16.76 -9.26
N ALA A 271 29.03 15.65 -8.61
CA ALA A 271 30.15 14.79 -8.99
C ALA A 271 29.84 13.87 -10.20
N HIS A 272 28.58 13.78 -10.64
CA HIS A 272 28.13 12.97 -11.77
C HIS A 272 27.44 13.79 -12.89
N PRO A 273 28.07 14.85 -13.42
CA PRO A 273 27.44 15.76 -14.39
C PRO A 273 27.16 15.12 -15.76
N ASP A 274 27.74 13.95 -16.02
CA ASP A 274 27.51 13.12 -17.21
C ASP A 274 26.21 12.30 -17.11
N VAL A 275 25.70 12.07 -15.90
CA VAL A 275 24.50 11.27 -15.63
C VAL A 275 23.33 12.14 -15.18
N VAL A 276 23.60 13.18 -14.39
CA VAL A 276 22.58 14.10 -13.89
C VAL A 276 22.83 15.55 -14.28
N GLU A 277 21.75 16.22 -14.67
CA GLU A 277 21.75 17.63 -15.02
C GLU A 277 20.79 18.40 -14.10
N LEU A 278 21.29 19.44 -13.42
CA LEU A 278 20.45 20.32 -12.61
C LEU A 278 19.54 21.17 -13.51
N LEU A 279 18.22 20.97 -13.38
CA LEU A 279 17.21 21.69 -14.17
C LEU A 279 16.60 22.88 -13.44
N ALA A 280 16.38 22.75 -12.13
CA ALA A 280 15.67 23.75 -11.34
C ALA A 280 16.03 23.67 -9.85
N VAL A 281 15.82 24.79 -9.15
CA VAL A 281 15.99 24.92 -7.70
C VAL A 281 14.71 25.48 -7.09
N SER A 282 14.20 24.82 -6.06
CA SER A 282 13.10 25.25 -5.20
C SER A 282 13.47 24.96 -3.76
N GLU A 283 14.23 25.85 -3.14
CA GLU A 283 14.85 25.67 -1.82
C GLU A 283 13.96 24.91 -0.80
N PRO A 284 14.49 23.84 -0.18
CA PRO A 284 15.86 23.31 -0.28
C PRO A 284 16.11 22.38 -1.47
N TRP A 285 15.12 22.17 -2.34
CA TRP A 285 15.12 21.12 -3.34
C TRP A 285 15.88 21.51 -4.61
N HIS A 286 16.75 20.61 -5.07
CA HIS A 286 17.37 20.62 -6.38
C HIS A 286 16.76 19.51 -7.23
N VAL A 287 16.30 19.88 -8.43
CA VAL A 287 15.67 18.96 -9.38
C VAL A 287 16.65 18.62 -10.48
N TYR A 288 17.02 17.35 -10.58
CA TYR A 288 17.95 16.82 -11.56
C TYR A 288 17.23 15.96 -12.60
N ARG A 289 17.63 16.07 -13.86
CA ARG A 289 17.29 15.12 -14.92
C ARG A 289 18.31 13.99 -14.95
N VAL A 290 17.85 12.75 -14.95
CA VAL A 290 18.68 11.55 -15.08
C VAL A 290 18.72 11.12 -16.55
N ALA A 291 19.90 11.12 -17.17
CA ALA A 291 20.10 10.64 -18.53
C ALA A 291 19.96 9.10 -18.61
N GLY A 292 19.53 8.54 -19.74
CA GLY A 292 19.43 7.08 -19.92
C GLY A 292 18.37 6.41 -19.06
N SER A 293 17.24 7.09 -18.84
CA SER A 293 16.15 6.68 -17.94
C SER A 293 14.82 6.44 -18.68
N GLU A 294 14.91 6.03 -19.95
CA GLU A 294 13.77 5.75 -20.83
C GLU A 294 12.90 4.63 -20.23
N LEU A 295 11.58 4.78 -20.33
CA LEU A 295 10.60 3.82 -19.79
C LEU A 295 10.65 2.47 -20.50
N VAL A 296 11.01 2.49 -21.79
CA VAL A 296 11.08 1.31 -22.65
C VAL A 296 12.44 1.29 -23.35
N GLU A 297 13.12 0.17 -23.31
CA GLU A 297 14.46 0.02 -23.91
C GLU A 297 14.66 -1.35 -24.56
N GLY A 298 15.48 -1.39 -25.60
CA GLY A 298 15.92 -2.63 -26.24
C GLY A 298 16.89 -3.40 -25.36
N LEU A 299 16.72 -4.73 -25.26
CA LEU A 299 17.66 -5.55 -24.51
C LEU A 299 18.95 -5.81 -25.29
N LYS A 300 20.08 -5.79 -24.58
CA LYS A 300 21.41 -6.09 -25.14
C LYS A 300 21.69 -7.59 -25.25
N TYR A 301 21.04 -8.40 -24.43
CA TYR A 301 21.23 -9.84 -24.35
C TYR A 301 19.87 -10.56 -24.33
N VAL A 302 19.84 -11.78 -24.85
CA VAL A 302 18.68 -12.67 -24.76
C VAL A 302 18.31 -12.84 -23.27
N PRO A 303 17.03 -12.68 -22.89
CA PRO A 303 16.63 -12.89 -21.51
C PRO A 303 16.80 -14.35 -21.10
N ASN A 304 17.14 -14.55 -19.82
CA ASN A 304 17.24 -15.88 -19.25
C ASN A 304 15.94 -16.24 -18.52
N VAL A 305 15.43 -17.46 -18.69
CA VAL A 305 14.17 -17.86 -18.05
C VAL A 305 14.43 -18.66 -16.77
N SER A 306 13.79 -18.24 -15.68
CA SER A 306 13.82 -18.93 -14.39
C SER A 306 13.09 -20.27 -14.46
N THR A 307 13.79 -21.38 -14.15
CA THR A 307 13.17 -22.72 -14.07
C THR A 307 12.25 -22.91 -12.88
N ALA A 308 12.38 -22.05 -11.85
CA ALA A 308 11.47 -22.03 -10.70
C ALA A 308 10.15 -21.29 -10.98
N GLY A 309 10.00 -20.74 -12.18
CA GLY A 309 8.87 -19.90 -12.57
C GLY A 309 8.96 -18.49 -11.97
N ASN A 310 7.79 -17.88 -11.76
CA ASN A 310 7.68 -16.44 -11.53
C ASN A 310 6.87 -16.07 -10.28
N HIS A 311 6.70 -16.98 -9.32
CA HIS A 311 5.80 -16.78 -8.17
C HIS A 311 6.50 -16.84 -6.80
N GLY A 312 5.98 -16.04 -5.87
CA GLY A 312 6.33 -16.11 -4.45
C GLY A 312 7.66 -15.46 -4.07
N VAL A 313 7.85 -15.30 -2.76
CA VAL A 313 9.02 -14.59 -2.19
C VAL A 313 10.32 -15.32 -2.47
N ASN A 314 10.36 -16.65 -2.31
CA ASN A 314 11.57 -17.43 -2.51
C ASN A 314 11.83 -17.74 -3.99
N GLY A 315 10.77 -17.88 -4.80
CA GLY A 315 10.88 -18.20 -6.23
C GLY A 315 11.13 -17.00 -7.13
N TRP A 316 10.93 -15.78 -6.63
CA TRP A 316 11.11 -14.57 -7.44
C TRP A 316 11.69 -13.38 -6.67
N THR A 317 11.03 -12.92 -5.59
CA THR A 317 11.41 -11.64 -4.96
C THR A 317 12.84 -11.64 -4.42
N LYS A 318 13.26 -12.68 -3.68
CA LYS A 318 14.62 -12.76 -3.14
C LYS A 318 15.71 -12.82 -4.22
N PRO A 319 15.64 -13.72 -5.22
CA PRO A 319 16.65 -13.74 -6.28
C PRO A 319 16.60 -12.47 -7.15
N ALA A 320 15.43 -11.85 -7.34
CA ALA A 320 15.31 -10.55 -8.01
C ALA A 320 15.96 -9.42 -7.21
N VAL A 321 15.88 -9.42 -5.87
CA VAL A 321 16.62 -8.49 -5.00
C VAL A 321 18.12 -8.69 -5.17
N ALA A 322 18.59 -9.94 -5.12
CA ALA A 322 20.00 -10.24 -5.35
C ALA A 322 20.48 -9.82 -6.74
N TRP A 323 19.65 -9.97 -7.77
CA TRP A 323 19.91 -9.48 -9.13
C TRP A 323 19.98 -7.96 -9.18
N PHE A 324 19.04 -7.26 -8.54
CA PHE A 324 18.96 -5.79 -8.57
C PHE A 324 20.20 -5.16 -7.91
N THR A 325 20.70 -5.74 -6.82
CA THR A 325 21.86 -5.21 -6.08
C THR A 325 23.22 -5.63 -6.63
N ASP A 326 23.27 -6.54 -7.62
CA ASP A 326 24.50 -7.05 -8.22
C ASP A 326 24.72 -6.45 -9.61
N GLU A 327 25.63 -5.47 -9.67
CA GLU A 327 25.96 -4.70 -10.87
C GLU A 327 26.39 -5.57 -12.05
N THR A 328 27.04 -6.71 -11.80
CA THR A 328 27.52 -7.59 -12.88
C THR A 328 26.40 -8.44 -13.48
N ARG A 329 25.31 -8.64 -12.74
CA ARG A 329 24.17 -9.47 -13.17
C ARG A 329 23.00 -8.67 -13.70
N ALA A 330 22.87 -7.42 -13.28
CA ALA A 330 21.74 -6.57 -13.66
C ALA A 330 21.62 -6.33 -15.18
N GLU A 331 22.70 -6.53 -15.95
CA GLU A 331 22.67 -6.42 -17.41
C GLU A 331 21.87 -7.54 -18.10
N ILE A 332 21.70 -8.70 -17.47
CA ILE A 332 20.98 -9.85 -18.05
C ILE A 332 19.65 -9.98 -17.33
N VAL A 333 18.58 -9.62 -18.04
CA VAL A 333 17.23 -9.73 -17.52
C VAL A 333 16.83 -11.20 -17.37
N VAL A 334 16.31 -11.55 -16.19
CA VAL A 334 15.70 -12.85 -15.97
C VAL A 334 14.19 -12.74 -16.08
N THR A 335 13.57 -13.57 -16.90
CA THR A 335 12.13 -13.65 -17.04
C THR A 335 11.55 -14.87 -16.34
N GLY A 336 10.27 -14.77 -16.00
CA GLY A 336 9.50 -15.81 -15.36
C GLY A 336 9.00 -16.90 -16.30
N ASP A 337 8.90 -16.56 -17.58
CA ASP A 337 8.50 -17.39 -18.71
C ASP A 337 9.09 -16.78 -19.99
N GLY A 338 9.04 -17.49 -21.11
CA GLY A 338 9.57 -17.04 -22.40
C GLY A 338 9.78 -18.17 -23.40
N PRO A 339 10.11 -17.82 -24.66
CA PRO A 339 10.39 -18.75 -25.76
C PRO A 339 11.27 -19.94 -25.36
N GLU A 340 11.00 -21.12 -25.93
CA GLU A 340 11.67 -22.38 -25.56
C GLU A 340 13.19 -22.32 -25.72
N ASP A 341 13.66 -21.59 -26.73
CA ASP A 341 15.07 -21.41 -27.10
C ASP A 341 15.85 -20.46 -26.18
N TRP A 342 15.18 -19.68 -25.32
CA TRP A 342 15.88 -18.83 -24.36
C TRP A 342 16.64 -19.65 -23.30
N PRO A 343 17.87 -19.23 -22.92
CA PRO A 343 18.65 -19.91 -21.91
C PRO A 343 17.91 -19.99 -20.57
N ARG A 344 18.10 -21.09 -19.84
CA ARG A 344 17.41 -21.34 -18.56
C ARG A 344 18.37 -21.16 -17.38
N VAL A 345 17.89 -20.51 -16.33
CA VAL A 345 18.62 -20.34 -15.07
C VAL A 345 17.86 -20.96 -13.91
N SER A 346 18.60 -21.57 -12.99
CA SER A 346 18.05 -22.12 -11.76
C SER A 346 18.19 -21.14 -10.60
N ILE A 347 17.52 -21.43 -9.49
CA ILE A 347 17.69 -20.68 -8.25
C ILE A 347 18.63 -21.47 -7.33
N THR A 348 19.67 -20.79 -6.85
CA THR A 348 20.62 -21.33 -5.88
C THR A 348 20.41 -20.65 -4.53
N THR A 349 20.58 -21.39 -3.44
CA THR A 349 20.51 -20.84 -2.07
C THR A 349 21.83 -21.10 -1.37
N SER A 350 22.45 -20.05 -0.83
CA SER A 350 23.65 -20.16 -0.02
C SER A 350 23.36 -20.96 1.25
N PRO A 351 24.05 -22.09 1.50
CA PRO A 351 23.82 -22.92 2.69
C PRO A 351 24.06 -22.18 4.01
N PHE A 352 24.95 -21.19 4.01
CA PHE A 352 25.39 -20.46 5.20
C PHE A 352 24.64 -19.14 5.40
N LEU A 353 24.39 -18.40 4.32
CA LEU A 353 23.77 -17.08 4.40
C LEU A 353 22.24 -17.12 4.19
N GLY A 354 21.68 -18.24 3.74
CA GLY A 354 20.26 -18.36 3.39
C GLY A 354 19.81 -17.42 2.25
N GLN A 355 20.77 -16.79 1.56
CA GLN A 355 20.52 -15.91 0.43
C GLN A 355 20.19 -16.72 -0.82
N THR A 356 19.14 -16.31 -1.51
CA THR A 356 18.65 -16.95 -2.72
C THR A 356 18.97 -16.07 -3.92
N LYS A 357 19.61 -16.63 -4.95
CA LYS A 357 20.00 -15.91 -6.18
C LYS A 357 19.81 -16.78 -7.42
N TYR A 358 19.70 -16.16 -8.58
CA TYR A 358 19.79 -16.90 -9.85
C TYR A 358 21.19 -17.48 -10.03
N SER A 359 21.27 -18.66 -10.66
CA SER A 359 22.54 -19.23 -11.13
C SER A 359 23.20 -18.33 -12.17
N ASP A 360 24.44 -18.64 -12.53
CA ASP A 360 25.15 -17.85 -13.53
C ASP A 360 24.37 -17.83 -14.85
N SER A 361 24.32 -16.64 -15.44
CA SER A 361 23.55 -16.38 -16.65
C SER A 361 24.38 -16.67 -17.90
N THR A 362 23.69 -16.91 -19.00
CA THR A 362 24.29 -17.16 -20.32
C THR A 362 24.23 -15.84 -21.08
N LEU A 363 25.36 -15.42 -21.64
CA LEU A 363 25.45 -14.16 -22.37
C LEU A 363 25.28 -14.43 -23.86
N GLU A 364 24.11 -14.12 -24.39
CA GLU A 364 23.82 -14.20 -25.82
C GLU A 364 23.44 -12.81 -26.34
N PRO A 365 24.33 -12.13 -27.08
CA PRO A 365 24.08 -10.77 -27.56
C PRO A 365 22.90 -10.68 -28.52
N LEU A 366 22.09 -9.65 -28.36
CA LEU A 366 21.01 -9.29 -29.29
C LEU A 366 21.47 -8.20 -30.26
N PRO A 367 20.91 -8.14 -31.48
CA PRO A 367 21.08 -6.99 -32.34
C PRO A 367 20.42 -5.76 -31.68
N PRO A 368 20.98 -4.55 -31.86
CA PRO A 368 20.38 -3.34 -31.31
C PRO A 368 19.00 -3.09 -31.93
N VAL A 369 18.08 -2.59 -31.11
CA VAL A 369 16.74 -2.13 -31.50
C VAL A 369 16.52 -0.71 -30.98
N VAL A 370 15.99 0.14 -31.84
CA VAL A 370 15.68 1.54 -31.52
C VAL A 370 14.21 1.64 -31.14
N ILE A 371 13.95 2.16 -29.95
CA ILE A 371 12.61 2.44 -29.45
C ILE A 371 12.30 3.93 -29.64
N SER A 372 11.09 4.23 -30.10
CA SER A 372 10.63 5.60 -30.34
C SER A 372 9.15 5.74 -29.98
N GLU A 373 8.66 6.99 -29.93
CA GLU A 373 7.23 7.30 -29.75
C GLU A 373 6.62 6.59 -28.53
N ILE A 374 7.36 6.57 -27.42
CA ILE A 374 6.89 6.00 -26.16
C ILE A 374 5.80 6.91 -25.60
N GLU A 375 4.61 6.36 -25.46
CA GLU A 375 3.44 7.03 -24.90
C GLU A 375 2.91 6.19 -23.74
N GLU A 376 2.75 6.85 -22.59
CA GLU A 376 2.13 6.28 -21.40
C GLU A 376 0.80 6.99 -21.15
N SER A 377 -0.24 6.20 -20.90
CA SER A 377 -1.57 6.65 -20.50
C SER A 377 -1.91 6.04 -19.15
N GLN A 378 -3.13 6.28 -18.65
CA GLN A 378 -3.54 5.80 -17.32
C GLN A 378 -3.50 4.26 -17.21
N ASP A 379 -3.82 3.58 -18.30
CA ASP A 379 -4.09 2.16 -18.40
C ASP A 379 -3.39 1.51 -19.60
N GLY A 380 -2.45 2.20 -20.24
CA GLY A 380 -1.75 1.65 -21.39
C GLY A 380 -0.39 2.27 -21.66
N ILE A 381 0.47 1.49 -22.31
CA ILE A 381 1.80 1.91 -22.76
C ILE A 381 1.92 1.53 -24.23
N SER A 382 2.41 2.43 -25.08
CA SER A 382 2.66 2.11 -26.47
C SER A 382 3.97 2.70 -26.96
N PHE A 383 4.60 2.02 -27.92
CA PHE A 383 5.89 2.42 -28.47
C PHE A 383 6.11 1.80 -29.86
N SER A 384 7.02 2.42 -30.62
CA SER A 384 7.42 1.99 -31.96
C SER A 384 8.83 1.40 -31.94
N VAL A 385 9.03 0.32 -32.69
CA VAL A 385 10.33 -0.34 -32.88
C VAL A 385 10.77 -0.30 -34.34
N ASP A 386 12.06 -0.13 -34.57
CA ASP A 386 12.64 -0.21 -35.92
C ASP A 386 12.77 -1.66 -36.43
N ARG A 387 12.92 -2.62 -35.50
CA ARG A 387 13.09 -4.04 -35.75
C ARG A 387 12.19 -4.91 -34.85
N GLN A 388 11.58 -5.91 -35.46
CA GLN A 388 10.77 -6.94 -34.80
C GLN A 388 11.62 -8.15 -34.36
N GLY A 389 11.07 -8.96 -33.46
CA GLY A 389 11.70 -10.20 -32.98
C GLY A 389 12.83 -10.00 -31.97
N VAL A 390 13.17 -8.76 -31.63
CA VAL A 390 14.17 -8.45 -30.59
C VAL A 390 13.45 -8.11 -29.29
N PRO A 391 13.73 -8.81 -28.17
CA PRO A 391 13.14 -8.52 -26.87
C PRO A 391 13.34 -7.08 -26.40
N VAL A 392 12.26 -6.48 -25.88
CA VAL A 392 12.20 -5.11 -25.36
C VAL A 392 11.75 -5.15 -23.90
N LEU A 393 12.38 -4.34 -23.05
CA LEU A 393 12.03 -4.18 -21.64
C LEU A 393 11.13 -2.97 -21.46
N VAL A 394 10.02 -3.17 -20.75
CA VAL A 394 9.08 -2.12 -20.31
C VAL A 394 9.19 -2.00 -18.79
N LYS A 395 9.74 -0.89 -18.29
CA LYS A 395 10.09 -0.65 -16.87
C LYS A 395 8.89 -0.28 -16.00
N THR A 396 7.75 -0.93 -16.23
CA THR A 396 6.50 -0.79 -15.47
C THR A 396 6.21 -2.07 -14.70
N SER A 397 5.64 -1.95 -13.49
CA SER A 397 5.34 -3.11 -12.65
C SER A 397 4.47 -4.13 -13.37
N TYR A 398 4.95 -5.37 -13.46
CA TYR A 398 4.17 -6.49 -13.98
C TYR A 398 3.04 -6.85 -13.01
N PHE A 399 1.89 -7.09 -13.62
CA PHE A 399 0.71 -7.73 -13.05
C PHE A 399 0.09 -8.63 -14.13
N PRO A 400 -0.65 -9.68 -13.75
CA PRO A 400 -1.35 -10.55 -14.70
C PRO A 400 -2.44 -9.82 -15.54
N ASN A 401 -2.80 -8.61 -15.14
CA ASN A 401 -3.79 -7.75 -15.79
C ASN A 401 -3.30 -7.11 -17.10
N TRP A 402 -1.99 -7.13 -17.37
CA TRP A 402 -1.45 -6.61 -18.62
C TRP A 402 -1.70 -7.56 -19.79
N SER A 403 -2.28 -7.04 -20.86
CA SER A 403 -2.32 -7.65 -22.18
C SER A 403 -1.38 -6.89 -23.12
N VAL A 404 -1.00 -7.54 -24.23
CA VAL A 404 -0.19 -6.91 -25.28
C VAL A 404 -0.75 -7.22 -26.65
N SER A 405 -0.65 -6.27 -27.57
CA SER A 405 -0.90 -6.41 -29.00
C SER A 405 0.31 -5.91 -29.80
N GLY A 406 0.56 -6.53 -30.95
CA GLY A 406 1.77 -6.28 -31.75
C GLY A 406 3.07 -6.87 -31.16
N ALA A 407 2.97 -7.73 -30.14
CA ALA A 407 4.10 -8.43 -29.53
C ALA A 407 3.67 -9.74 -28.84
N GLU A 408 4.62 -10.62 -28.56
CA GLU A 408 4.46 -11.76 -27.63
C GLU A 408 4.79 -11.34 -26.18
N GLY A 409 4.16 -12.00 -25.21
CA GLY A 409 4.26 -11.69 -23.78
C GLY A 409 2.97 -11.09 -23.21
N PRO A 410 3.03 -10.13 -22.25
CA PRO A 410 4.23 -9.68 -21.55
C PRO A 410 4.72 -10.71 -20.52
N TYR A 411 6.03 -10.97 -20.54
CA TYR A 411 6.68 -11.85 -19.58
C TYR A 411 7.14 -11.06 -18.36
N ARG A 412 6.81 -11.52 -17.16
CA ARG A 412 7.35 -10.95 -15.91
C ARG A 412 8.87 -11.02 -15.96
N ALA A 413 9.53 -9.89 -15.77
CA ALA A 413 10.97 -9.71 -15.87
C ALA A 413 11.55 -9.14 -14.57
N THR A 414 12.81 -9.41 -14.30
CA THR A 414 13.49 -8.83 -13.14
C THR A 414 13.53 -7.30 -13.23
N PRO A 415 13.34 -6.59 -12.12
CA PRO A 415 13.01 -7.12 -10.80
C PRO A 415 11.51 -7.44 -10.65
N ASN A 416 10.65 -6.69 -11.33
CA ASN A 416 9.22 -6.96 -11.52
C ASN A 416 8.69 -6.15 -12.71
N TRP A 417 9.42 -6.10 -13.81
CA TRP A 417 9.06 -5.40 -15.04
C TRP A 417 8.48 -6.36 -16.07
N MET A 418 8.37 -5.92 -17.32
CA MET A 418 7.82 -6.71 -18.40
C MET A 418 8.79 -6.78 -19.57
N VAL A 419 8.98 -7.97 -20.12
CA VAL A 419 9.62 -8.16 -21.43
C VAL A 419 8.56 -8.52 -22.44
N VAL A 420 8.61 -7.90 -23.61
CA VAL A 420 7.77 -8.21 -24.77
C VAL A 420 8.65 -8.44 -26.00
N ILE A 421 8.17 -9.25 -26.95
CA ILE A 421 8.87 -9.53 -28.21
C ILE A 421 8.03 -8.96 -29.35
N PRO A 422 8.40 -7.81 -29.93
CA PRO A 422 7.59 -7.17 -30.98
C PRO A 422 7.42 -8.08 -32.19
N THR A 423 6.17 -8.33 -32.58
CA THR A 423 5.78 -9.01 -33.83
C THR A 423 5.31 -8.00 -34.89
N GLU A 424 5.02 -6.78 -34.46
CA GLU A 424 4.69 -5.64 -35.30
C GLU A 424 5.60 -4.44 -34.97
N LYS A 425 5.59 -3.40 -35.81
CA LYS A 425 6.39 -2.19 -35.56
C LYS A 425 5.85 -1.32 -34.44
N ARG A 426 4.55 -1.41 -34.14
CA ARG A 426 3.91 -0.68 -33.05
C ARG A 426 3.41 -1.70 -32.03
N VAL A 427 3.79 -1.50 -30.77
CA VAL A 427 3.39 -2.36 -29.66
C VAL A 427 2.48 -1.57 -28.74
N HIS A 428 1.40 -2.19 -28.28
CA HIS A 428 0.49 -1.61 -27.30
C HIS A 428 0.28 -2.60 -26.16
N LEU A 429 0.58 -2.16 -24.93
CA LEU A 429 0.24 -2.84 -23.69
C LEU A 429 -0.97 -2.15 -23.06
N GLU A 430 -1.93 -2.93 -22.58
CA GLU A 430 -3.15 -2.43 -21.95
C GLU A 430 -3.37 -3.14 -20.60
N PHE A 431 -3.67 -2.37 -19.56
CA PHE A 431 -3.97 -2.86 -18.22
C PHE A 431 -5.48 -2.98 -18.06
N GLY A 432 -5.97 -4.21 -18.05
CA GLY A 432 -7.41 -4.50 -18.01
C GLY A 432 -7.83 -5.33 -16.81
N ALA A 433 -9.14 -5.38 -16.58
CA ALA A 433 -9.70 -6.36 -15.65
C ALA A 433 -9.56 -7.78 -16.19
N THR A 434 -9.24 -8.72 -15.31
CA THR A 434 -9.20 -10.15 -15.59
C THR A 434 -10.57 -10.81 -15.43
N TRP A 435 -10.73 -12.03 -15.94
CA TRP A 435 -11.97 -12.81 -15.77
C TRP A 435 -12.37 -12.99 -14.29
N VAL A 436 -11.40 -13.02 -13.38
CA VAL A 436 -11.63 -13.16 -11.94
C VAL A 436 -12.35 -11.93 -11.39
N GLU A 437 -11.95 -10.73 -11.83
CA GLU A 437 -12.58 -9.47 -11.45
C GLU A 437 -13.99 -9.36 -12.04
N TYR A 438 -14.16 -9.68 -13.32
CA TYR A 438 -15.48 -9.74 -13.95
C TYR A 438 -16.42 -10.71 -13.23
N PHE A 439 -15.93 -11.89 -12.86
CA PHE A 439 -16.71 -12.86 -12.10
C PHE A 439 -17.07 -12.35 -10.70
N GLY A 440 -16.14 -11.68 -10.02
CA GLY A 440 -16.38 -11.02 -8.73
C GLY A 440 -17.47 -9.94 -8.81
N TRP A 441 -17.45 -9.10 -9.85
CA TRP A 441 -18.50 -8.12 -10.10
C TRP A 441 -19.84 -8.78 -10.37
N PHE A 442 -19.87 -9.84 -11.20
CA PHE A 442 -21.07 -10.61 -11.45
C PHE A 442 -21.68 -11.20 -10.16
N LEU A 443 -20.87 -11.80 -9.28
CA LEU A 443 -21.33 -12.33 -7.99
C LEU A 443 -21.88 -11.20 -7.09
N THR A 444 -21.21 -10.06 -7.06
CA THR A 444 -21.63 -8.90 -6.28
C THR A 444 -22.99 -8.38 -6.76
N LEU A 445 -23.13 -8.17 -8.07
CA LEU A 445 -24.38 -7.72 -8.69
C LEU A 445 -25.50 -8.74 -8.48
N SER A 446 -25.21 -10.03 -8.57
CA SER A 446 -26.15 -11.11 -8.30
C SER A 446 -26.63 -11.12 -6.85
N ALA A 447 -25.71 -10.92 -5.89
CA ALA A 447 -26.04 -10.84 -4.47
C ALA A 447 -26.92 -9.61 -4.15
N VAL A 448 -26.56 -8.44 -4.69
CA VAL A 448 -27.35 -7.21 -4.57
C VAL A 448 -28.74 -7.41 -5.18
N GLY A 449 -28.82 -7.99 -6.38
CA GLY A 449 -30.07 -8.33 -7.05
C GLY A 449 -30.95 -9.25 -6.21
N GLY A 450 -30.35 -10.27 -5.59
CA GLY A 450 -31.03 -11.20 -4.68
C GLY A 450 -31.60 -10.51 -3.43
N LEU A 451 -30.84 -9.59 -2.82
CA LEU A 451 -31.30 -8.81 -1.67
C LEU A 451 -32.47 -7.88 -2.04
N VAL A 452 -32.40 -7.21 -3.20
CA VAL A 452 -33.48 -6.35 -3.69
C VAL A 452 -34.73 -7.17 -4.00
N TYR A 453 -34.58 -8.33 -4.65
CA TYR A 453 -35.68 -9.24 -4.93
C TYR A 453 -36.37 -9.70 -3.65
N ARG A 454 -35.59 -10.15 -2.65
CA ARG A 454 -36.11 -10.56 -1.34
C ARG A 454 -36.85 -9.41 -0.65
N SER A 455 -36.29 -8.21 -0.63
CA SER A 455 -36.93 -7.04 -0.02
C SER A 455 -38.27 -6.72 -0.68
N ARG A 456 -38.36 -6.79 -2.02
CA ARG A 456 -39.62 -6.59 -2.75
C ARG A 456 -40.63 -7.71 -2.49
N PHE A 457 -40.18 -8.95 -2.37
CA PHE A 457 -41.04 -10.09 -2.08
C PHE A 457 -41.64 -10.02 -0.66
N GLU A 458 -40.84 -9.67 0.34
CA GLU A 458 -41.32 -9.46 1.72
C GLU A 458 -42.30 -8.28 1.80
N ARG A 459 -42.04 -7.17 1.08
CA ARG A 459 -43.01 -6.05 1.01
C ARG A 459 -44.33 -6.48 0.39
N ARG A 460 -44.32 -7.31 -0.67
CA ARG A 460 -45.54 -7.84 -1.30
C ARG A 460 -46.35 -8.73 -0.37
N LYS A 461 -45.69 -9.54 0.46
CA LYS A 461 -46.35 -10.37 1.50
C LYS A 461 -46.95 -9.58 2.66
N ILE A 462 -46.49 -8.35 2.90
CA ILE A 462 -47.04 -7.46 3.95
C ILE A 462 -48.24 -6.68 3.41
N SER A 463 -48.31 -6.45 2.09
CA SER A 463 -49.40 -5.73 1.41
C SER A 463 -50.51 -6.62 0.82
N ALA A 464 -50.38 -7.95 0.95
CA ALA A 464 -51.41 -8.94 0.61
C ALA A 464 -51.86 -9.62 1.91
#